data_AF-A0A928U1G1-F1
#
_entry.id   AF-A0A928U1G1-F1
#
_cell.length_a   1.000
_cell.length_b   1.000
_cell.length_c   1.000
_cell.angle_alpha   90.00
_cell.angle_beta   90.00
_cell.angle_gamma   90.00
#
_symmetry.space_group_name_H-M   'P 1'
#
loop_
_entity.id
_entity.type
_entity.pdbx_description
1 polymer ?
#
loop_
_entity_poly.entity_id
_entity_poly.type
_entity_poly.pdbx_seq_one_letter_code
_entity_poly.pdbx_strand_id
1 'polypeptide(L)'
;MKRAHNWFIFLLSLILALVVVIPAKAATGPLCYVDATAMGANNGDTWADAYPDLTAALSDSNCTEIWVAAGVYQPGAARTDSFVLADGVAVYGGFAGVETALVERDWKTNVTILSGDIDNNDVNADGNHIAESTADIVGDNSYHVVIGSGTNNSAILDGFIITAGQANGLTFPDNRAGGIYNNYGEPTLQNLVFSGNYADTSGGAIYNYTSDPIIANSVFVGNAAGNGGAIDNYSFSDPILTNVVFSGNTAFNNGGALRNLSSWPALVNVTFSNNTAAVSGGAMHNGDTGTIELKNTIMWGNTAGVVGYSIFNDGTVTVNISYSNIQYCGGSGGGWDPACGIDVGSNIDLNPMFIDEDGGDDIIGTYDDNLRLDFGSPSIETGTNMGCPTADFDSLPRPADADDDSFAMCDMGAYEAGSMVCGVVTSGVYPFNYQSNVEIIVDNQGPDLACLYVDEMGINHPNATGSPGNKGIATGRYWLIRGLQSDKSTDASGFVVTLTLPHSNLPDPKVCKYPGGLGGAGWDCDATITTPSSVTRSGITAFSDWAVGSEVGPTAVTLLSTAVNADNPNPAAWPIGLLALLLAGVSGTAVFYQRRRRAVS
;
A
#
# COMPACT_ATOMS: atom_id res chain seq x y z
N MET A 1 -12.09 38.65 -23.62
CA MET A 1 -11.37 37.35 -23.73
C MET A 1 -10.28 37.12 -22.69
N LYS A 2 -9.76 38.12 -21.96
CA LYS A 2 -8.80 37.89 -20.84
C LYS A 2 -9.42 37.62 -19.45
N ARG A 3 -10.75 37.70 -19.29
CA ARG A 3 -11.45 37.41 -18.02
C ARG A 3 -12.04 36.00 -17.94
N ALA A 4 -12.19 35.30 -19.07
CA ALA A 4 -12.68 33.92 -19.10
C ALA A 4 -11.57 32.89 -18.83
N HIS A 5 -10.30 33.27 -18.98
CA HIS A 5 -9.16 32.40 -18.72
C HIS A 5 -8.86 32.25 -17.22
N ASN A 6 -9.07 33.31 -16.42
CA ASN A 6 -8.90 33.24 -14.96
C ASN A 6 -10.03 32.47 -14.25
N TRP A 7 -11.21 32.34 -14.87
CA TRP A 7 -12.32 31.55 -14.31
C TRP A 7 -12.16 30.05 -14.58
N PHE A 8 -11.44 29.67 -15.64
CA PHE A 8 -11.14 28.27 -15.96
C PHE A 8 -10.02 27.71 -15.05
N ILE A 9 -9.00 28.52 -14.76
CA ILE A 9 -7.93 28.17 -13.82
C ILE A 9 -8.48 28.02 -12.38
N PHE A 10 -9.47 28.84 -12.00
CA PHE A 10 -10.17 28.71 -10.70
C PHE A 10 -11.15 27.52 -10.62
N LEU A 11 -11.67 27.03 -11.76
CA LEU A 11 -12.53 25.84 -11.76
C LEU A 11 -11.71 24.55 -11.70
N LEU A 12 -10.53 24.50 -12.34
CA LEU A 12 -9.62 23.33 -12.26
C LEU A 12 -9.04 23.15 -10.84
N SER A 13 -8.69 24.26 -10.17
CA SER A 13 -8.23 24.24 -8.78
C SER A 13 -9.35 23.99 -7.75
N LEU A 14 -10.63 24.07 -8.14
CA LEU A 14 -11.78 23.71 -7.28
C LEU A 14 -12.21 22.23 -7.43
N ILE A 15 -11.90 21.59 -8.56
CA ILE A 15 -12.18 20.15 -8.78
C ILE A 15 -11.22 19.27 -7.96
N LEU A 16 -10.05 19.80 -7.58
CA LEU A 16 -9.07 19.09 -6.75
C LEU A 16 -9.36 19.12 -5.23
N ALA A 17 -10.50 19.67 -4.80
CA ALA A 17 -10.92 19.70 -3.39
C ALA A 17 -11.76 18.47 -2.98
N LEU A 18 -12.01 17.53 -3.89
CA LEU A 18 -12.78 16.32 -3.62
C LEU A 18 -12.15 15.11 -4.30
N VAL A 19 -10.90 14.79 -3.96
CA VAL A 19 -10.39 13.42 -4.14
C VAL A 19 -11.08 12.57 -3.08
N VAL A 20 -12.35 12.25 -3.32
CA VAL A 20 -13.00 11.15 -2.62
C VAL A 20 -12.35 9.91 -3.21
N VAL A 21 -11.60 9.16 -2.40
CA VAL A 21 -11.44 7.73 -2.65
C VAL A 21 -12.85 7.19 -2.63
N ILE A 22 -13.48 7.11 -3.81
CA ILE A 22 -14.79 6.50 -3.92
C ILE A 22 -14.52 5.04 -3.58
N PRO A 23 -15.04 4.50 -2.46
CA PRO A 23 -14.88 3.09 -2.20
C PRO A 23 -15.39 2.37 -3.45
N ALA A 24 -14.58 1.42 -3.94
CA ALA A 24 -14.95 0.54 -5.05
C ALA A 24 -16.45 0.25 -4.93
N LYS A 25 -17.24 0.75 -5.88
CA LYS A 25 -18.69 0.59 -5.80
C LYS A 25 -18.92 -0.92 -5.85
N ALA A 26 -19.38 -1.50 -4.74
CA ALA A 26 -19.69 -2.92 -4.66
C ALA A 26 -20.50 -3.30 -5.90
N ALA A 27 -20.05 -4.34 -6.60
CA ALA A 27 -20.76 -4.82 -7.77
C ALA A 27 -22.16 -5.26 -7.31
N THR A 28 -23.20 -4.72 -7.93
CA THR A 28 -24.58 -4.96 -7.48
C THR A 28 -25.20 -6.22 -8.08
N GLY A 29 -24.38 -7.13 -8.62
CA GLY A 29 -24.84 -8.34 -9.32
C GLY A 29 -24.29 -9.62 -8.69
N PRO A 30 -24.37 -10.77 -9.40
CA PRO A 30 -24.04 -12.06 -8.83
C PRO A 30 -22.54 -12.20 -8.51
N LEU A 31 -22.28 -12.81 -7.36
CA LEU A 31 -20.96 -13.15 -6.86
C LEU A 31 -20.52 -14.50 -7.42
N CYS A 32 -19.29 -14.55 -7.91
CA CYS A 32 -18.61 -15.75 -8.36
C CYS A 32 -17.31 -15.98 -7.58
N TYR A 33 -16.96 -17.25 -7.40
CA TYR A 33 -15.74 -17.67 -6.72
C TYR A 33 -14.75 -18.26 -7.73
N VAL A 34 -13.45 -17.97 -7.53
CA VAL A 34 -12.33 -18.52 -8.29
C VAL A 34 -11.33 -19.12 -7.31
N ASP A 35 -10.96 -20.38 -7.51
CA ASP A 35 -9.98 -21.10 -6.69
C ASP A 35 -9.32 -22.17 -7.56
N ALA A 36 -8.02 -22.00 -7.84
CA ALA A 36 -7.22 -22.92 -8.65
C ALA A 36 -7.21 -24.37 -8.11
N THR A 37 -7.57 -24.57 -6.84
CA THR A 37 -7.61 -25.88 -6.18
C THR A 37 -9.01 -26.50 -6.13
N ALA A 38 -10.05 -25.78 -6.57
CA ALA A 38 -11.42 -26.28 -6.57
C ALA A 38 -11.58 -27.51 -7.48
N MET A 39 -12.38 -28.47 -7.02
CA MET A 39 -12.65 -29.75 -7.70
C MET A 39 -14.14 -30.01 -7.95
N GLY A 40 -15.00 -29.02 -7.66
CA GLY A 40 -16.46 -29.16 -7.74
C GLY A 40 -17.01 -28.99 -9.16
N ALA A 41 -18.15 -28.32 -9.26
CA ALA A 41 -18.89 -28.17 -10.52
C ALA A 41 -18.27 -27.16 -11.51
N ASN A 42 -17.28 -26.38 -11.10
CA ASN A 42 -16.61 -25.33 -11.88
C ASN A 42 -17.61 -24.31 -12.47
N ASN A 43 -18.53 -23.83 -11.64
CA ASN A 43 -19.57 -22.88 -12.02
C ASN A 43 -19.54 -21.57 -11.21
N GLY A 44 -18.60 -21.43 -10.27
CA GLY A 44 -18.41 -20.20 -9.51
C GLY A 44 -19.44 -19.94 -8.42
N ASP A 45 -20.41 -20.82 -8.16
CA ASP A 45 -21.52 -20.55 -7.23
C ASP A 45 -21.09 -20.58 -5.75
N THR A 46 -20.04 -21.35 -5.42
CA THR A 46 -19.48 -21.50 -4.07
C THR A 46 -17.97 -21.70 -4.16
N TRP A 47 -17.24 -21.57 -3.05
CA TRP A 47 -15.82 -21.95 -3.01
C TRP A 47 -15.55 -23.40 -3.45
N ALA A 48 -16.44 -24.34 -3.11
CA ALA A 48 -16.28 -25.75 -3.51
C ALA A 48 -16.49 -25.96 -5.02
N ASP A 49 -17.38 -25.16 -5.63
CA ASP A 49 -17.72 -25.20 -7.05
C ASP A 49 -17.09 -24.05 -7.85
N ALA A 50 -16.06 -23.40 -7.30
CA ALA A 50 -15.40 -22.23 -7.86
C ALA A 50 -14.83 -22.53 -9.26
N TYR A 51 -14.69 -21.50 -10.09
CA TYR A 51 -13.92 -21.64 -11.31
C TYR A 51 -12.44 -21.90 -10.96
N PRO A 52 -11.79 -22.90 -11.56
CA PRO A 52 -10.36 -23.13 -11.34
C PRO A 52 -9.46 -22.10 -12.04
N ASP A 53 -10.06 -21.25 -12.88
CA ASP A 53 -9.36 -20.28 -13.70
C ASP A 53 -10.13 -18.96 -13.75
N LEU A 54 -9.41 -17.85 -13.61
CA LEU A 54 -10.01 -16.51 -13.55
C LEU A 54 -10.56 -16.05 -14.91
N THR A 55 -9.98 -16.47 -16.04
CA THR A 55 -10.50 -16.10 -17.37
C THR A 55 -11.88 -16.69 -17.62
N ALA A 56 -12.17 -17.87 -17.06
CA ALA A 56 -13.50 -18.47 -17.13
C ALA A 56 -14.55 -17.62 -16.40
N ALA A 57 -14.22 -17.13 -15.20
CA ALA A 57 -15.11 -16.25 -14.44
C ALA A 57 -15.29 -14.89 -15.12
N LEU A 58 -14.22 -14.29 -15.64
CA LEU A 58 -14.26 -13.02 -16.39
C LEU A 58 -15.09 -13.12 -17.69
N SER A 59 -15.16 -14.31 -18.27
CA SER A 59 -15.95 -14.57 -19.49
C SER A 59 -17.43 -14.84 -19.19
N ASP A 60 -17.80 -15.09 -17.94
CA ASP A 60 -19.18 -15.35 -17.55
C ASP A 60 -19.93 -14.05 -17.27
N SER A 61 -20.87 -13.71 -18.14
CA SER A 61 -21.71 -12.51 -18.00
C SER A 61 -22.58 -12.47 -16.73
N ASN A 62 -22.70 -13.58 -16.00
CA ASN A 62 -23.38 -13.62 -14.71
C ASN A 62 -22.45 -13.19 -13.56
N CYS A 63 -21.14 -13.18 -13.75
CA CYS A 63 -20.19 -12.76 -12.74
C CYS A 63 -19.97 -11.24 -12.82
N THR A 64 -20.44 -10.52 -11.82
CA THR A 64 -20.16 -9.08 -11.68
C THR A 64 -19.31 -8.78 -10.46
N GLU A 65 -19.30 -9.66 -9.47
CA GLU A 65 -18.33 -9.66 -8.38
C GLU A 65 -17.58 -10.99 -8.41
N ILE A 66 -16.25 -10.96 -8.44
CA ILE A 66 -15.40 -12.15 -8.53
C ILE A 66 -14.45 -12.14 -7.34
N TRP A 67 -14.55 -13.16 -6.49
CA TRP A 67 -13.63 -13.38 -5.36
C TRP A 67 -12.63 -14.47 -5.73
N VAL A 68 -11.35 -14.14 -5.66
CA VAL A 68 -10.24 -15.01 -6.08
C VAL A 68 -9.44 -15.46 -4.87
N ALA A 69 -9.39 -16.77 -4.64
CA ALA A 69 -8.59 -17.38 -3.59
C ALA A 69 -7.10 -17.23 -3.88
N ALA A 70 -6.29 -17.22 -2.82
CA ALA A 70 -4.84 -17.19 -2.87
C ALA A 70 -4.30 -18.27 -3.83
N GLY A 71 -3.32 -17.88 -4.63
CA GLY A 71 -2.78 -18.75 -5.67
C GLY A 71 -2.16 -17.98 -6.83
N VAL A 72 -1.60 -18.73 -7.77
CA VAL A 72 -1.01 -18.22 -9.00
C VAL A 72 -1.95 -18.53 -10.16
N TYR A 73 -2.34 -17.49 -10.89
CA TYR A 73 -3.24 -17.58 -12.03
C TYR A 73 -2.53 -17.06 -13.28
N GLN A 74 -2.50 -17.89 -14.32
CA GLN A 74 -1.98 -17.53 -15.64
C GLN A 74 -3.16 -17.20 -16.57
N PRO A 75 -3.00 -16.25 -17.51
CA PRO A 75 -4.09 -15.87 -18.39
C PRO A 75 -4.39 -16.91 -19.48
N GLY A 76 -3.50 -17.88 -19.69
CA GLY A 76 -3.62 -18.92 -20.70
C GLY A 76 -2.26 -19.50 -21.06
N ALA A 77 -2.16 -20.10 -22.24
CA ALA A 77 -0.95 -20.78 -22.72
C ALA A 77 -0.30 -20.08 -23.92
N ALA A 78 -0.98 -19.11 -24.54
CA ALA A 78 -0.43 -18.30 -25.61
C ALA A 78 0.07 -16.96 -25.06
N ARG A 79 1.11 -16.40 -25.70
CA ARG A 79 1.63 -15.07 -25.35
C ARG A 79 0.60 -13.94 -25.49
N THR A 80 -0.45 -14.17 -26.27
CA THR A 80 -1.55 -13.22 -26.49
C THR A 80 -2.70 -13.37 -25.49
N ASP A 81 -2.65 -14.36 -24.61
CA ASP A 81 -3.69 -14.58 -23.60
C ASP A 81 -3.51 -13.56 -22.47
N SER A 82 -4.62 -12.95 -22.04
CA SER A 82 -4.65 -11.92 -20.98
C SER A 82 -5.91 -12.04 -20.13
N PHE A 83 -5.85 -11.60 -18.88
CA PHE A 83 -7.06 -11.35 -18.09
C PHE A 83 -7.72 -10.06 -18.58
N VAL A 84 -8.91 -10.16 -19.18
CA VAL A 84 -9.61 -9.01 -19.77
C VAL A 84 -10.63 -8.46 -18.77
N LEU A 85 -10.42 -7.21 -18.35
CA LEU A 85 -11.36 -6.52 -17.47
C LEU A 85 -12.62 -6.07 -18.23
N ALA A 86 -13.74 -5.93 -17.52
CA ALA A 86 -15.01 -5.55 -18.10
C ALA A 86 -15.77 -4.55 -17.23
N ASP A 87 -16.56 -3.70 -17.88
CA ASP A 87 -17.44 -2.74 -17.22
C ASP A 87 -18.42 -3.44 -16.27
N GLY A 88 -18.58 -2.86 -15.07
CA GLY A 88 -19.47 -3.37 -14.03
C GLY A 88 -18.99 -4.66 -13.36
N VAL A 89 -17.76 -5.11 -13.64
CA VAL A 89 -17.15 -6.28 -13.01
C VAL A 89 -16.09 -5.84 -12.01
N ALA A 90 -16.21 -6.30 -10.77
CA ALA A 90 -15.22 -6.12 -9.72
C ALA A 90 -14.53 -7.45 -9.40
N VAL A 91 -13.21 -7.45 -9.45
CA VAL A 91 -12.36 -8.62 -9.20
C VAL A 91 -11.51 -8.35 -7.96
N TYR A 92 -11.67 -9.19 -6.94
CA TYR A 92 -11.00 -9.07 -5.65
C TYR A 92 -10.13 -10.31 -5.39
N GLY A 93 -8.83 -10.11 -5.21
CA GLY A 93 -7.89 -11.14 -4.73
C GLY A 93 -7.69 -11.03 -3.22
N GLY A 94 -7.23 -12.08 -2.56
CA GLY A 94 -6.96 -12.03 -1.12
C GLY A 94 -7.81 -12.95 -0.23
N PHE A 95 -8.39 -13.99 -0.80
CA PHE A 95 -9.26 -14.91 -0.06
C PHE A 95 -8.55 -16.23 0.27
N ALA A 96 -8.84 -16.83 1.42
CA ALA A 96 -8.40 -18.15 1.83
C ALA A 96 -9.32 -19.27 1.28
N GLY A 97 -10.44 -18.92 0.66
CA GLY A 97 -11.39 -19.87 0.06
C GLY A 97 -12.48 -20.35 1.04
N VAL A 98 -12.73 -19.58 2.11
CA VAL A 98 -13.72 -19.93 3.15
C VAL A 98 -14.61 -18.76 3.55
N GLU A 99 -14.28 -17.55 3.09
CA GLU A 99 -14.93 -16.31 3.45
C GLU A 99 -16.37 -16.24 2.93
N THR A 100 -17.20 -15.55 3.71
CA THR A 100 -18.62 -15.29 3.43
C THR A 100 -18.93 -13.81 3.24
N ALA A 101 -17.96 -12.92 3.51
CA ALA A 101 -18.08 -11.48 3.32
C ALA A 101 -16.77 -10.85 2.81
N LEU A 102 -16.86 -9.82 1.97
CA LEU A 102 -15.70 -9.12 1.41
C LEU A 102 -14.76 -8.53 2.48
N VAL A 103 -15.30 -8.14 3.64
CA VAL A 103 -14.51 -7.59 4.77
C VAL A 103 -13.65 -8.64 5.48
N GLU A 104 -13.91 -9.94 5.26
CA GLU A 104 -13.10 -11.04 5.81
C GLU A 104 -11.81 -11.25 4.98
N ARG A 105 -11.71 -10.63 3.80
CA ARG A 105 -10.56 -10.71 2.89
C ARG A 105 -9.30 -10.14 3.55
N ASP A 106 -8.21 -10.89 3.47
CA ASP A 106 -6.87 -10.46 3.88
C ASP A 106 -5.91 -10.61 2.71
N TRP A 107 -5.85 -9.58 1.86
CA TRP A 107 -5.07 -9.58 0.63
C TRP A 107 -3.56 -9.48 0.85
N LYS A 108 -3.12 -9.08 2.05
CA LYS A 108 -1.69 -9.07 2.42
C LYS A 108 -1.22 -10.49 2.75
N THR A 109 -2.05 -11.29 3.42
CA THR A 109 -1.72 -12.68 3.80
C THR A 109 -2.06 -13.69 2.71
N ASN A 110 -3.25 -13.59 2.12
CA ASN A 110 -3.75 -14.54 1.11
C ASN A 110 -3.33 -14.08 -0.30
N VAL A 111 -2.02 -14.06 -0.54
CA VAL A 111 -1.43 -13.52 -1.76
C VAL A 111 -2.05 -14.15 -3.01
N THR A 112 -2.52 -13.28 -3.92
CA THR A 112 -3.14 -13.68 -5.20
C THR A 112 -2.33 -13.08 -6.35
N ILE A 113 -1.79 -13.93 -7.21
CA ILE A 113 -0.82 -13.56 -8.24
C ILE A 113 -1.43 -13.76 -9.62
N LEU A 114 -1.45 -12.71 -10.43
CA LEU A 114 -1.66 -12.77 -11.87
C LEU A 114 -0.29 -12.79 -12.55
N SER A 115 0.11 -13.95 -13.06
CA SER A 115 1.45 -14.15 -13.62
C SER A 115 1.44 -14.24 -15.14
N GLY A 116 2.39 -13.55 -15.76
CA GLY A 116 2.72 -13.66 -17.17
C GLY A 116 3.58 -14.87 -17.53
N ASP A 117 4.16 -15.58 -16.55
CA ASP A 117 4.96 -16.80 -16.76
C ASP A 117 4.08 -17.97 -17.19
N ILE A 118 3.71 -18.00 -18.47
CA ILE A 118 2.75 -18.98 -19.03
C ILE A 118 3.35 -20.37 -19.25
N ASP A 119 4.68 -20.50 -19.23
CA ASP A 119 5.38 -21.77 -19.43
C ASP A 119 6.11 -22.28 -18.17
N ASN A 120 5.99 -21.57 -17.05
CA ASN A 120 6.48 -21.90 -15.71
C ASN A 120 8.00 -22.11 -15.66
N ASN A 121 8.74 -21.23 -16.32
CA ASN A 121 10.18 -21.38 -16.49
C ASN A 121 11.01 -20.23 -15.87
N ASP A 122 10.35 -19.19 -15.36
CA ASP A 122 11.01 -18.03 -14.77
C ASP A 122 11.81 -18.40 -13.52
N VAL A 123 12.81 -17.57 -13.21
CA VAL A 123 13.64 -17.74 -12.01
C VAL A 123 12.80 -17.39 -10.79
N ASN A 124 12.69 -18.34 -9.86
CA ASN A 124 11.91 -18.19 -8.63
C ASN A 124 12.72 -18.76 -7.45
N ALA A 125 13.78 -18.05 -7.07
CA ALA A 125 14.78 -18.56 -6.13
C ALA A 125 14.23 -18.76 -4.71
N ASP A 126 13.27 -17.95 -4.31
CA ASP A 126 12.61 -17.97 -2.99
C ASP A 126 11.30 -18.78 -2.99
N GLY A 127 10.76 -19.12 -4.17
CA GLY A 127 9.58 -19.94 -4.34
C GLY A 127 8.25 -19.17 -4.24
N ASN A 128 8.28 -17.84 -4.28
CA ASN A 128 7.09 -17.00 -4.12
C ASN A 128 6.26 -16.82 -5.42
N HIS A 129 6.80 -17.22 -6.58
CA HIS A 129 6.20 -17.08 -7.92
C HIS A 129 6.03 -15.64 -8.42
N ILE A 130 6.83 -14.72 -7.89
CA ILE A 130 6.89 -13.31 -8.24
C ILE A 130 8.25 -13.07 -8.90
N ALA A 131 8.26 -12.45 -10.08
CA ALA A 131 9.49 -11.92 -10.64
C ALA A 131 9.83 -10.62 -9.90
N GLU A 132 10.94 -10.59 -9.17
CA GLU A 132 11.40 -9.41 -8.43
C GLU A 132 12.03 -8.39 -9.38
N SER A 133 12.62 -8.88 -10.48
CA SER A 133 13.14 -8.04 -11.54
C SER A 133 12.88 -8.65 -12.91
N THR A 134 13.01 -7.85 -13.98
CA THR A 134 12.91 -8.37 -15.35
C THR A 134 14.04 -9.34 -15.72
N ALA A 135 15.07 -9.50 -14.87
CA ALA A 135 16.12 -10.49 -15.05
C ALA A 135 15.66 -11.92 -14.69
N ASP A 136 14.57 -12.04 -13.94
CA ASP A 136 13.98 -13.33 -13.56
C ASP A 136 13.13 -13.93 -14.68
N ILE A 137 12.72 -13.11 -15.66
CA ILE A 137 11.96 -13.57 -16.82
C ILE A 137 12.85 -14.40 -17.75
N VAL A 138 12.44 -15.64 -18.00
CA VAL A 138 13.06 -16.61 -18.89
C VAL A 138 12.05 -17.02 -19.97
N GLY A 139 12.53 -17.34 -21.17
CA GLY A 139 11.65 -17.83 -22.25
C GLY A 139 10.56 -16.84 -22.68
N ASP A 140 9.35 -17.37 -22.89
CA ASP A 140 8.21 -16.69 -23.50
C ASP A 140 7.06 -16.50 -22.49
N ASN A 141 6.82 -15.25 -22.10
CA ASN A 141 5.72 -14.88 -21.22
C ASN A 141 4.57 -14.21 -21.97
N SER A 142 3.42 -14.04 -21.30
CA SER A 142 2.33 -13.22 -21.85
C SER A 142 2.80 -11.80 -22.14
N TYR A 143 2.39 -11.24 -23.28
CA TYR A 143 2.70 -9.86 -23.62
C TYR A 143 2.07 -8.89 -22.65
N HIS A 144 0.81 -9.14 -22.29
CA HIS A 144 0.04 -8.32 -21.35
C HIS A 144 -0.62 -9.28 -20.37
N VAL A 145 -0.25 -9.22 -19.08
CA VAL A 145 -0.92 -10.04 -18.07
C VAL A 145 -2.41 -9.69 -18.01
N VAL A 146 -2.73 -8.40 -18.11
CA VAL A 146 -4.08 -7.87 -17.99
C VAL A 146 -4.37 -6.86 -19.11
N ILE A 147 -5.61 -6.84 -19.60
CA ILE A 147 -6.11 -5.82 -20.53
C ILE A 147 -7.27 -5.07 -19.88
N GLY A 148 -7.10 -3.76 -19.68
CA GLY A 148 -8.15 -2.84 -19.21
C GLY A 148 -8.74 -1.96 -20.32
N SER A 149 -8.43 -2.27 -21.59
CA SER A 149 -8.83 -1.46 -22.74
C SER A 149 -10.34 -1.40 -22.94
N GLY A 150 -10.86 -0.22 -23.27
CA GLY A 150 -12.30 0.00 -23.53
C GLY A 150 -13.19 -0.02 -22.29
N THR A 151 -12.62 -0.09 -21.09
CA THR A 151 -13.37 -0.10 -19.83
C THR A 151 -13.61 1.32 -19.31
N ASN A 152 -14.62 1.46 -18.44
CA ASN A 152 -14.81 2.61 -17.57
C ASN A 152 -14.43 2.25 -16.11
N ASN A 153 -14.51 3.24 -15.22
CA ASN A 153 -14.12 3.09 -13.81
C ASN A 153 -14.92 2.09 -12.96
N SER A 154 -15.97 1.47 -13.51
CA SER A 154 -16.66 0.35 -12.86
C SER A 154 -15.97 -1.00 -13.06
N ALA A 155 -14.98 -1.11 -13.95
CA ALA A 155 -14.06 -2.23 -13.98
C ALA A 155 -13.07 -2.08 -12.82
N ILE A 156 -13.14 -2.97 -11.83
CA ILE A 156 -12.32 -2.90 -10.61
C ILE A 156 -11.39 -4.12 -10.54
N LEU A 157 -10.11 -3.87 -10.28
CA LEU A 157 -9.12 -4.88 -9.94
C LEU A 157 -8.47 -4.52 -8.60
N ASP A 158 -8.61 -5.38 -7.59
CA ASP A 158 -8.20 -5.08 -6.22
C ASP A 158 -7.52 -6.26 -5.52
N GLY A 159 -6.30 -6.04 -4.99
CA GLY A 159 -5.62 -7.01 -4.12
C GLY A 159 -4.86 -8.10 -4.87
N PHE A 160 -4.15 -7.73 -5.93
CA PHE A 160 -3.36 -8.66 -6.76
C PHE A 160 -1.91 -8.22 -6.91
N ILE A 161 -1.04 -9.21 -7.04
CA ILE A 161 0.30 -9.03 -7.59
C ILE A 161 0.22 -9.33 -9.09
N ILE A 162 0.72 -8.42 -9.93
CA ILE A 162 0.79 -8.55 -11.39
C ILE A 162 2.27 -8.61 -11.76
N THR A 163 2.71 -9.75 -12.30
CA THR A 163 4.14 -10.02 -12.46
C THR A 163 4.45 -10.77 -13.75
N ALA A 164 5.73 -10.75 -14.13
CA ALA A 164 6.29 -11.54 -15.22
C ALA A 164 5.68 -11.27 -16.60
N GLY A 165 5.01 -10.13 -16.81
CA GLY A 165 4.59 -9.71 -18.14
C GLY A 165 5.78 -9.33 -19.03
N GLN A 166 5.76 -9.72 -20.31
CA GLN A 166 6.89 -9.53 -21.22
C GLN A 166 6.45 -9.03 -22.60
N ALA A 167 6.17 -7.73 -22.72
CA ALA A 167 5.79 -7.09 -23.97
C ALA A 167 7.00 -6.82 -24.89
N ASN A 168 7.54 -7.88 -25.52
CA ASN A 168 8.66 -7.84 -26.46
C ASN A 168 8.27 -8.25 -27.90
N GLY A 169 6.99 -8.13 -28.24
CA GLY A 169 6.48 -8.39 -29.58
C GLY A 169 7.07 -7.43 -30.62
N LEU A 170 6.99 -7.79 -31.90
CA LEU A 170 7.55 -6.97 -32.99
C LEU A 170 6.66 -5.79 -33.38
N THR A 171 5.40 -5.78 -32.94
CA THR A 171 4.38 -4.81 -33.36
C THR A 171 3.57 -4.32 -32.18
N PHE A 172 3.00 -3.14 -32.33
CA PHE A 172 1.96 -2.64 -31.43
C PHE A 172 0.72 -3.57 -31.46
N PRO A 173 0.09 -3.87 -30.31
CA PRO A 173 0.40 -3.37 -28.95
C PRO A 173 1.43 -4.21 -28.18
N ASP A 174 1.74 -5.42 -28.64
CA ASP A 174 2.53 -6.49 -27.98
C ASP A 174 3.97 -6.10 -27.55
N ASN A 175 4.39 -4.86 -27.78
CA ASN A 175 5.70 -4.32 -27.40
C ASN A 175 5.64 -3.20 -26.34
N ARG A 176 4.48 -3.05 -25.67
CA ARG A 176 4.16 -2.07 -24.62
C ARG A 176 3.33 -2.74 -23.53
N ALA A 177 3.43 -2.31 -22.27
CA ALA A 177 2.69 -2.87 -21.12
C ALA A 177 2.87 -4.38 -20.90
N GLY A 178 3.92 -4.77 -20.16
CA GLY A 178 4.03 -6.14 -19.65
C GLY A 178 2.86 -6.48 -18.70
N GLY A 179 2.51 -5.55 -17.80
CA GLY A 179 1.41 -5.74 -16.83
C GLY A 179 0.02 -5.47 -17.41
N ILE A 180 -0.44 -4.21 -17.38
CA ILE A 180 -1.77 -3.78 -17.86
C ILE A 180 -1.66 -2.91 -19.11
N TYR A 181 -2.35 -3.34 -20.18
CA TYR A 181 -2.53 -2.53 -21.39
C TYR A 181 -3.89 -1.82 -21.43
N ASN A 182 -3.87 -0.49 -21.44
CA ASN A 182 -5.05 0.37 -21.54
C ASN A 182 -5.06 1.19 -22.83
N ASN A 183 -6.12 1.02 -23.61
CA ASN A 183 -6.42 1.77 -24.82
C ASN A 183 -7.89 2.18 -24.78
N TYR A 184 -8.17 3.47 -24.62
CA TYR A 184 -9.50 3.98 -24.27
C TYR A 184 -10.08 3.29 -23.02
N GLY A 185 -9.26 3.06 -21.99
CA GLY A 185 -9.66 2.40 -20.74
C GLY A 185 -9.53 3.32 -19.53
N GLU A 186 -10.47 3.23 -18.59
CA GLU A 186 -10.47 3.99 -17.34
C GLU A 186 -10.66 3.08 -16.10
N PRO A 187 -10.00 1.90 -16.00
CA PRO A 187 -10.26 0.97 -14.89
C PRO A 187 -9.85 1.56 -13.54
N THR A 188 -10.50 1.08 -12.48
CA THR A 188 -10.11 1.35 -11.09
C THR A 188 -9.19 0.25 -10.58
N LEU A 189 -7.95 0.61 -10.27
CA LEU A 189 -6.87 -0.29 -9.88
C LEU A 189 -6.45 0.02 -8.43
N GLN A 190 -6.65 -0.94 -7.52
CA GLN A 190 -6.47 -0.71 -6.08
C GLN A 190 -5.66 -1.82 -5.42
N ASN A 191 -4.81 -1.50 -4.43
CA ASN A 191 -4.11 -2.51 -3.63
C ASN A 191 -3.32 -3.51 -4.52
N LEU A 192 -2.66 -2.97 -5.55
CA LEU A 192 -1.93 -3.77 -6.55
C LEU A 192 -0.42 -3.65 -6.38
N VAL A 193 0.27 -4.74 -6.66
CA VAL A 193 1.74 -4.76 -6.77
C VAL A 193 2.10 -5.13 -8.20
N PHE A 194 2.86 -4.29 -8.88
CA PHE A 194 3.43 -4.58 -10.19
C PHE A 194 4.91 -4.87 -10.02
N SER A 195 5.30 -6.14 -10.21
CA SER A 195 6.67 -6.59 -9.97
C SER A 195 7.30 -7.22 -11.20
N GLY A 196 8.50 -6.77 -11.57
CA GLY A 196 9.31 -7.43 -12.59
C GLY A 196 8.67 -7.47 -13.99
N ASN A 197 7.79 -6.54 -14.35
CA ASN A 197 7.17 -6.53 -15.68
C ASN A 197 8.06 -5.79 -16.70
N TYR A 198 8.11 -6.32 -17.92
CA TYR A 198 8.99 -5.84 -18.99
C TYR A 198 8.22 -5.41 -20.24
N ALA A 199 8.68 -4.31 -20.87
CA ALA A 199 8.24 -3.93 -22.21
C ALA A 199 9.37 -3.32 -23.07
N ASP A 200 9.52 -3.74 -24.32
CA ASP A 200 10.58 -3.23 -25.20
C ASP A 200 10.48 -1.71 -25.42
N THR A 201 9.26 -1.17 -25.53
CA THR A 201 9.04 0.21 -25.96
C THR A 201 8.60 1.15 -24.84
N SER A 202 7.52 0.83 -24.13
CA SER A 202 6.91 1.76 -23.19
C SER A 202 6.04 1.07 -22.14
N GLY A 203 6.13 1.56 -20.90
CA GLY A 203 5.33 1.08 -19.76
C GLY A 203 5.65 -0.37 -19.42
N GLY A 204 6.61 -0.63 -18.55
CA GLY A 204 6.93 -2.01 -18.15
C GLY A 204 5.74 -2.65 -17.45
N ALA A 205 5.15 -1.91 -16.50
CA ALA A 205 3.93 -2.30 -15.80
C ALA A 205 2.66 -1.85 -16.55
N ILE A 206 2.51 -0.56 -16.87
CA ILE A 206 1.26 -0.03 -17.46
C ILE A 206 1.56 0.88 -18.65
N TYR A 207 0.82 0.70 -19.73
CA TYR A 207 0.77 1.63 -20.86
C TYR A 207 -0.65 2.17 -21.02
N ASN A 208 -0.79 3.49 -20.94
CA ASN A 208 -2.05 4.19 -21.08
C ASN A 208 -2.07 4.99 -22.39
N TYR A 209 -2.94 4.60 -23.31
CA TYR A 209 -3.21 5.34 -24.54
C TYR A 209 -4.62 5.91 -24.56
N THR A 210 -4.73 7.24 -24.48
CA THR A 210 -6.02 7.95 -24.34
C THR A 210 -6.86 7.31 -23.24
N SER A 211 -6.27 7.17 -22.05
CA SER A 211 -6.78 6.34 -20.95
C SER A 211 -6.52 7.00 -19.62
N ASP A 212 -7.52 7.01 -18.74
CA ASP A 212 -7.50 7.73 -17.45
C ASP A 212 -7.77 6.78 -16.26
N PRO A 213 -6.96 5.73 -16.04
CA PRO A 213 -7.17 4.83 -14.90
C PRO A 213 -7.01 5.55 -13.56
N ILE A 214 -7.73 5.04 -12.55
CA ILE A 214 -7.57 5.45 -11.15
C ILE A 214 -6.69 4.41 -10.48
N ILE A 215 -5.53 4.82 -9.97
CA ILE A 215 -4.54 3.94 -9.32
C ILE A 215 -4.38 4.39 -7.87
N ALA A 216 -4.71 3.50 -6.93
CA ALA A 216 -4.60 3.81 -5.51
C ALA A 216 -4.01 2.68 -4.68
N ASN A 217 -3.20 3.03 -3.68
CA ASN A 217 -2.58 2.08 -2.75
C ASN A 217 -1.80 0.98 -3.50
N SER A 218 -0.94 1.38 -4.44
CA SER A 218 -0.24 0.44 -5.33
C SER A 218 1.26 0.62 -5.31
N VAL A 219 1.98 -0.47 -5.57
CA VAL A 219 3.44 -0.51 -5.65
C VAL A 219 3.85 -0.91 -7.06
N PHE A 220 4.82 -0.21 -7.61
CA PHE A 220 5.50 -0.53 -8.86
C PHE A 220 6.97 -0.75 -8.55
N VAL A 221 7.43 -1.99 -8.68
CA VAL A 221 8.75 -2.41 -8.24
C VAL A 221 9.47 -3.24 -9.31
N GLY A 222 10.75 -2.97 -9.54
CA GLY A 222 11.58 -3.75 -10.47
C GLY A 222 11.10 -3.83 -11.93
N ASN A 223 10.19 -2.96 -12.37
CA ASN A 223 9.67 -2.98 -13.75
C ASN A 223 10.64 -2.28 -14.69
N ALA A 224 10.71 -2.74 -15.95
CA ALA A 224 11.59 -2.11 -16.94
C ALA A 224 10.94 -1.91 -18.31
N ALA A 225 11.27 -0.78 -18.95
CA ALA A 225 10.86 -0.53 -20.32
C ALA A 225 11.76 0.42 -21.10
N GLY A 226 11.51 0.54 -22.41
CA GLY A 226 12.12 1.60 -23.22
C GLY A 226 11.84 3.01 -22.67
N ASN A 227 10.63 3.28 -22.18
CA ASN A 227 10.21 4.57 -21.61
C ASN A 227 9.16 4.34 -20.53
N GLY A 228 9.19 5.09 -19.43
CA GLY A 228 8.29 4.83 -18.32
C GLY A 228 8.52 3.42 -17.79
N GLY A 229 9.60 3.21 -17.03
CA GLY A 229 9.99 1.87 -16.58
C GLY A 229 8.84 1.12 -15.91
N ALA A 230 8.01 1.85 -15.16
CA ALA A 230 6.71 1.37 -14.69
C ALA A 230 5.56 1.80 -15.62
N ILE A 231 5.28 3.10 -15.72
CA ILE A 231 4.09 3.64 -16.40
C ILE A 231 4.49 4.59 -17.53
N ASP A 232 3.88 4.42 -18.70
CA ASP A 232 3.90 5.41 -19.77
C ASP A 232 2.49 5.88 -20.12
N ASN A 233 2.27 7.20 -19.95
CA ASN A 233 1.05 7.91 -20.31
C ASN A 233 1.27 8.65 -21.63
N TYR A 234 0.51 8.25 -22.65
CA TYR A 234 0.63 8.79 -24.00
C TYR A 234 -0.72 9.22 -24.58
N SER A 235 -0.72 10.40 -25.20
CA SER A 235 -1.84 10.90 -26.02
C SER A 235 -3.13 11.15 -25.22
N PHE A 236 -3.09 12.15 -24.35
CA PHE A 236 -4.20 12.59 -23.48
C PHE A 236 -4.64 11.50 -22.50
N SER A 237 -3.67 10.98 -21.75
CA SER A 237 -3.89 10.00 -20.68
C SER A 237 -3.54 10.65 -19.34
N ASP A 238 -4.55 10.98 -18.55
CA ASP A 238 -4.42 11.78 -17.32
C ASP A 238 -4.81 10.95 -16.08
N PRO A 239 -4.08 9.86 -15.75
CA PRO A 239 -4.43 9.01 -14.61
C PRO A 239 -4.31 9.74 -13.29
N ILE A 240 -5.05 9.25 -12.29
CA ILE A 240 -4.99 9.72 -10.90
C ILE A 240 -4.22 8.69 -10.08
N LEU A 241 -3.14 9.13 -9.43
CA LEU A 241 -2.29 8.30 -8.58
C LEU A 241 -2.37 8.80 -7.13
N THR A 242 -2.82 7.95 -6.21
CA THR A 242 -2.92 8.27 -4.78
C THR A 242 -2.33 7.17 -3.91
N ASN A 243 -1.45 7.51 -2.96
CA ASN A 243 -0.77 6.51 -2.12
C ASN A 243 -0.05 5.46 -2.98
N VAL A 244 0.85 5.90 -3.88
CA VAL A 244 1.55 5.00 -4.81
C VAL A 244 3.05 5.01 -4.53
N VAL A 245 3.69 3.86 -4.67
CA VAL A 245 5.14 3.71 -4.56
C VAL A 245 5.70 3.27 -5.91
N PHE A 246 6.77 3.91 -6.35
CA PHE A 246 7.62 3.48 -7.45
C PHE A 246 9.03 3.24 -6.92
N SER A 247 9.46 1.98 -6.84
CA SER A 247 10.81 1.61 -6.39
C SER A 247 11.59 0.86 -7.47
N GLY A 248 12.84 1.23 -7.70
CA GLY A 248 13.75 0.46 -8.55
C GLY A 248 13.34 0.26 -10.00
N ASN A 249 12.39 1.04 -10.55
CA ASN A 249 11.97 0.89 -11.93
C ASN A 249 13.00 1.48 -12.89
N THR A 250 13.17 0.85 -14.05
CA THR A 250 14.23 1.18 -15.00
C THR A 250 13.70 1.54 -16.39
N ALA A 251 14.10 2.69 -16.92
CA ALA A 251 13.86 3.08 -18.30
C ALA A 251 15.13 3.16 -19.14
N PHE A 252 15.14 2.53 -20.31
CA PHE A 252 16.27 2.60 -21.25
C PHE A 252 16.37 3.95 -21.98
N ASN A 253 15.37 4.81 -21.87
CA ASN A 253 15.41 6.17 -22.39
C ASN A 253 14.96 7.16 -21.31
N ASN A 254 13.65 7.36 -21.13
CA ASN A 254 13.12 8.47 -20.35
C ASN A 254 12.09 8.01 -19.32
N GLY A 255 12.08 8.67 -18.15
CA GLY A 255 11.13 8.42 -17.07
C GLY A 255 11.38 7.05 -16.44
N GLY A 256 12.32 6.96 -15.50
CA GLY A 256 12.70 5.66 -14.90
C GLY A 256 11.50 4.95 -14.26
N ALA A 257 10.58 5.69 -13.67
CA ALA A 257 9.26 5.19 -13.28
C ALA A 257 8.16 5.61 -14.26
N LEU A 258 8.01 6.92 -14.46
CA LEU A 258 6.85 7.52 -15.10
C LEU A 258 7.25 8.39 -16.30
N ARG A 259 6.67 8.13 -17.47
CA ARG A 259 6.74 9.07 -18.61
C ARG A 259 5.35 9.61 -18.93
N ASN A 260 5.25 10.92 -19.09
CA ASN A 260 4.05 11.63 -19.48
C ASN A 260 4.31 12.42 -20.78
N LEU A 261 3.61 12.07 -21.86
CA LEU A 261 3.75 12.74 -23.14
C LEU A 261 2.37 13.11 -23.69
N SER A 262 2.14 14.42 -23.87
CA SER A 262 0.81 15.01 -24.09
C SER A 262 -0.22 14.51 -23.06
N SER A 263 0.20 14.42 -21.79
CA SER A 263 -0.51 13.76 -20.68
C SER A 263 -0.15 14.44 -19.37
N TRP A 264 -1.10 14.59 -18.45
CA TRP A 264 -0.98 15.40 -17.24
C TRP A 264 -1.62 14.72 -16.01
N PRO A 265 -0.99 13.65 -15.48
CA PRO A 265 -1.52 12.95 -14.33
C PRO A 265 -1.55 13.82 -13.06
N ALA A 266 -2.41 13.44 -12.11
CA ALA A 266 -2.43 14.01 -10.77
C ALA A 266 -1.78 13.03 -9.76
N LEU A 267 -0.79 13.51 -9.00
CA LEU A 267 -0.03 12.70 -8.06
C LEU A 267 -0.16 13.27 -6.64
N VAL A 268 -0.71 12.46 -5.73
CA VAL A 268 -0.87 12.81 -4.31
C VAL A 268 -0.37 11.65 -3.45
N ASN A 269 0.46 11.94 -2.44
CA ASN A 269 1.01 10.92 -1.53
C ASN A 269 1.78 9.83 -2.31
N VAL A 270 2.72 10.24 -3.16
CA VAL A 270 3.48 9.31 -4.01
C VAL A 270 4.93 9.29 -3.57
N THR A 271 5.54 8.11 -3.51
CA THR A 271 6.98 7.95 -3.25
C THR A 271 7.65 7.38 -4.50
N PHE A 272 8.67 8.07 -5.01
CA PHE A 272 9.59 7.57 -6.03
C PHE A 272 10.97 7.35 -5.40
N SER A 273 11.38 6.09 -5.27
CA SER A 273 12.68 5.72 -4.74
C SER A 273 13.51 4.97 -5.78
N ASN A 274 14.78 5.33 -5.92
CA ASN A 274 15.77 4.55 -6.66
C ASN A 274 15.39 4.16 -8.11
N ASN A 275 14.54 4.95 -8.77
CA ASN A 275 14.20 4.71 -10.17
C ASN A 275 15.31 5.25 -11.08
N THR A 276 15.54 4.57 -12.20
CA THR A 276 16.68 4.87 -13.07
C THR A 276 16.25 5.07 -14.52
N ALA A 277 16.72 6.15 -15.15
CA ALA A 277 16.58 6.39 -16.59
C ALA A 277 17.94 6.54 -17.25
N ALA A 278 18.15 5.91 -18.41
CA ALA A 278 19.42 6.05 -19.13
C ALA A 278 19.65 7.46 -19.69
N VAL A 279 18.56 8.20 -20.01
CA VAL A 279 18.63 9.53 -20.61
C VAL A 279 18.11 10.60 -19.65
N SER A 280 16.80 10.67 -19.42
CA SER A 280 16.24 11.80 -18.67
C SER A 280 15.05 11.48 -17.79
N GLY A 281 14.96 12.19 -16.66
CA GLY A 281 13.90 12.01 -15.66
C GLY A 281 14.05 10.68 -14.94
N GLY A 282 14.93 10.61 -13.94
CA GLY A 282 15.21 9.35 -13.23
C GLY A 282 13.97 8.76 -12.58
N ALA A 283 13.08 9.60 -12.06
CA ALA A 283 11.73 9.18 -11.68
C ALA A 283 10.73 9.50 -12.80
N MET A 284 10.63 10.78 -13.17
CA MET A 284 9.53 11.31 -13.99
C MET A 284 10.05 12.12 -15.17
N HIS A 285 9.57 11.80 -16.36
CA HIS A 285 9.79 12.59 -17.58
C HIS A 285 8.46 13.15 -18.10
N ASN A 286 8.38 14.47 -18.23
CA ASN A 286 7.19 15.18 -18.72
C ASN A 286 7.49 15.89 -20.03
N GLY A 287 6.62 15.74 -21.02
CA GLY A 287 6.73 16.43 -22.31
C GLY A 287 5.48 17.20 -22.70
N ASP A 288 5.62 18.01 -23.74
CA ASP A 288 4.57 18.83 -24.37
C ASP A 288 3.99 19.95 -23.48
N THR A 289 2.70 20.28 -23.61
CA THR A 289 2.08 21.49 -23.02
C THR A 289 0.94 21.13 -22.09
N GLY A 290 1.03 21.44 -20.79
CA GLY A 290 -0.09 21.33 -19.85
C GLY A 290 0.38 21.45 -18.40
N THR A 291 -0.39 20.93 -17.44
CA THR A 291 -0.13 21.14 -16.00
C THR A 291 -0.25 19.86 -15.20
N ILE A 292 0.86 19.45 -14.59
CA ILE A 292 0.95 18.31 -13.67
C ILE A 292 1.00 18.86 -12.24
N GLU A 293 0.27 18.23 -11.32
CA GLU A 293 0.24 18.58 -9.90
C GLU A 293 0.90 17.47 -9.07
N LEU A 294 1.94 17.82 -8.33
CA LEU A 294 2.60 16.96 -7.33
C LEU A 294 2.35 17.54 -5.94
N LYS A 295 1.86 16.68 -5.05
CA LYS A 295 1.57 17.04 -3.66
C LYS A 295 1.91 15.90 -2.72
N ASN A 296 2.43 16.21 -1.54
CA ASN A 296 2.80 15.20 -0.53
C ASN A 296 3.67 14.11 -1.15
N THR A 297 4.63 14.48 -2.00
CA THR A 297 5.40 13.51 -2.78
C THR A 297 6.83 13.43 -2.25
N ILE A 298 7.38 12.22 -2.16
CA ILE A 298 8.81 12.00 -1.96
C ILE A 298 9.44 11.54 -3.25
N MET A 299 10.57 12.13 -3.64
CA MET A 299 11.40 11.66 -4.75
C MET A 299 12.86 11.63 -4.32
N TRP A 300 13.38 10.43 -4.08
CA TRP A 300 14.70 10.22 -3.49
C TRP A 300 15.48 9.11 -4.20
N GLY A 301 16.80 9.24 -4.31
CA GLY A 301 17.66 8.20 -4.91
C GLY A 301 17.48 7.97 -6.41
N ASN A 302 16.60 8.72 -7.09
CA ASN A 302 16.33 8.53 -8.51
C ASN A 302 17.49 9.08 -9.37
N THR A 303 17.85 8.35 -10.42
CA THR A 303 19.01 8.70 -11.25
C THR A 303 18.69 8.78 -12.75
N ALA A 304 19.27 9.78 -13.42
CA ALA A 304 19.21 9.92 -14.87
C ALA A 304 20.63 10.00 -15.45
N GLY A 305 20.90 9.25 -16.51
CA GLY A 305 22.23 9.20 -17.12
C GLY A 305 22.67 10.49 -17.83
N VAL A 306 21.72 11.35 -18.23
CA VAL A 306 22.02 12.60 -18.95
C VAL A 306 21.49 13.84 -18.24
N VAL A 307 20.18 13.96 -18.00
CA VAL A 307 19.56 15.19 -17.41
C VAL A 307 18.31 14.93 -16.57
N GLY A 308 18.03 15.83 -15.64
CA GLY A 308 16.80 15.84 -14.84
C GLY A 308 16.74 14.71 -13.82
N TYR A 309 17.61 14.81 -12.79
CA TYR A 309 17.81 13.84 -11.69
C TYR A 309 16.57 13.00 -11.39
N SER A 310 15.63 13.53 -10.60
CA SER A 310 14.31 12.92 -10.39
C SER A 310 13.33 13.33 -11.48
N ILE A 311 13.28 14.62 -11.84
CA ILE A 311 12.29 15.18 -12.76
C ILE A 311 12.98 15.79 -13.98
N PHE A 312 12.47 15.46 -15.18
CA PHE A 312 12.79 16.19 -16.40
C PHE A 312 11.52 16.73 -17.05
N ASN A 313 11.56 18.00 -17.43
CA ASN A 313 10.45 18.72 -18.07
C ASN A 313 10.89 19.23 -19.45
N ASP A 314 10.34 18.64 -20.52
CA ASP A 314 10.54 19.09 -21.90
C ASP A 314 9.45 20.09 -22.32
N GLY A 315 9.82 20.99 -23.23
CA GLY A 315 8.90 21.95 -23.83
C GLY A 315 8.38 22.99 -22.84
N THR A 316 7.06 23.07 -22.70
CA THR A 316 6.38 24.12 -21.90
C THR A 316 5.44 23.54 -20.84
N VAL A 317 5.63 22.27 -20.49
CA VAL A 317 4.87 21.63 -19.42
C VAL A 317 5.13 22.38 -18.11
N THR A 318 4.06 22.57 -17.35
CA THR A 318 4.12 23.16 -16.02
C THR A 318 3.96 22.04 -14.99
N VAL A 319 4.92 21.90 -14.09
CA VAL A 319 4.81 20.97 -12.96
C VAL A 319 4.71 21.81 -11.70
N ASN A 320 3.55 21.81 -11.07
CA ASN A 320 3.30 22.51 -9.82
C ASN A 320 3.59 21.55 -8.66
N ILE A 321 4.49 21.96 -7.77
CA ILE A 321 4.97 21.09 -6.68
C ILE A 321 4.72 21.79 -5.35
N SER A 322 4.05 21.10 -4.43
CA SER A 322 3.83 21.59 -3.06
C SER A 322 3.95 20.47 -2.04
N TYR A 323 4.33 20.80 -0.81
CA TYR A 323 4.38 19.85 0.30
C TYR A 323 5.16 18.58 -0.07
N SER A 324 6.29 18.70 -0.75
CA SER A 324 7.02 17.53 -1.30
C SER A 324 8.50 17.56 -0.93
N ASN A 325 9.09 16.38 -0.73
CA ASN A 325 10.50 16.18 -0.44
C ASN A 325 11.21 15.64 -1.68
N ILE A 326 11.95 16.50 -2.40
CA ILE A 326 12.52 16.14 -3.70
C ILE A 326 14.01 16.42 -3.70
N GLN A 327 14.79 15.34 -3.82
CA GLN A 327 16.24 15.41 -3.89
C GLN A 327 16.70 16.30 -5.05
N TYR A 328 17.62 17.22 -4.76
CA TYR A 328 18.24 18.16 -5.70
C TYR A 328 17.34 19.28 -6.25
N CYS A 329 16.11 19.43 -5.74
CA CYS A 329 15.24 20.55 -6.13
C CYS A 329 15.31 21.74 -5.17
N GLY A 330 15.96 21.58 -4.01
CA GLY A 330 15.96 22.59 -2.96
C GLY A 330 14.61 22.75 -2.26
N GLY A 331 14.61 23.45 -1.12
CA GLY A 331 13.39 23.75 -0.37
C GLY A 331 12.64 24.98 -0.89
N SER A 332 11.36 25.10 -0.51
CA SER A 332 10.54 26.26 -0.89
C SER A 332 11.13 27.58 -0.44
N GLY A 333 10.91 28.61 -1.28
CA GLY A 333 11.43 29.95 -1.06
C GLY A 333 12.81 30.14 -1.70
N GLY A 334 13.87 30.15 -0.89
CA GLY A 334 15.22 30.44 -1.37
C GLY A 334 15.98 29.16 -1.71
N GLY A 335 16.29 28.94 -2.98
CA GLY A 335 17.13 27.81 -3.42
C GLY A 335 16.43 26.76 -4.28
N TRP A 336 15.15 26.95 -4.59
CA TRP A 336 14.42 26.09 -5.51
C TRP A 336 15.07 26.03 -6.91
N ASP A 337 15.26 24.82 -7.42
CA ASP A 337 15.70 24.58 -8.79
C ASP A 337 14.49 24.64 -9.74
N PRO A 338 14.39 25.68 -10.60
CA PRO A 338 13.29 25.79 -11.55
C PRO A 338 13.28 24.67 -12.61
N ALA A 339 14.35 23.88 -12.76
CA ALA A 339 14.35 22.71 -13.63
C ALA A 339 13.35 21.64 -13.15
N CYS A 340 13.12 21.55 -11.84
CA CYS A 340 12.18 20.60 -11.25
C CYS A 340 10.71 20.98 -11.53
N GLY A 341 10.41 22.28 -11.59
CA GLY A 341 9.06 22.78 -11.79
C GLY A 341 8.83 24.12 -11.08
N ILE A 342 7.57 24.41 -10.79
CA ILE A 342 7.11 25.59 -10.05
C ILE A 342 6.96 25.22 -8.57
N ASP A 343 7.67 25.94 -7.72
CA ASP A 343 7.47 25.92 -6.27
C ASP A 343 6.14 26.57 -5.90
N VAL A 344 5.19 25.76 -5.43
CA VAL A 344 3.88 26.20 -4.91
C VAL A 344 3.88 26.26 -3.37
N GLY A 345 4.99 25.90 -2.72
CA GLY A 345 5.21 26.07 -1.29
C GLY A 345 5.34 24.78 -0.50
N SER A 346 5.99 24.88 0.67
CA SER A 346 6.22 23.79 1.63
C SER A 346 7.01 22.58 1.11
N ASN A 347 7.84 22.76 0.09
CA ASN A 347 8.77 21.75 -0.41
C ASN A 347 10.07 21.73 0.40
N ILE A 348 10.67 20.56 0.52
CA ILE A 348 11.95 20.32 1.20
C ILE A 348 12.88 19.47 0.32
N ASP A 349 14.16 19.46 0.65
CA ASP A 349 15.20 18.65 0.00
C ASP A 349 16.15 18.16 1.09
N LEU A 350 15.69 17.15 1.83
CA LEU A 350 16.37 16.56 2.97
C LEU A 350 16.19 15.05 2.93
N ASN A 351 17.16 14.29 3.44
CA ASN A 351 17.06 12.83 3.50
C ASN A 351 15.73 12.42 4.16
N PRO A 352 14.83 11.68 3.47
CA PRO A 352 13.56 11.25 4.02
C PRO A 352 13.71 10.22 5.14
N MET A 353 14.93 9.68 5.36
CA MET A 353 15.21 8.70 6.40
C MET A 353 14.28 7.50 6.29
N PHE A 354 14.34 6.79 5.16
CA PHE A 354 13.61 5.54 5.02
C PHE A 354 14.14 4.49 6.00
N ILE A 355 13.27 3.64 6.51
CA ILE A 355 13.62 2.60 7.51
C ILE A 355 14.60 1.59 6.93
N ASP A 356 14.36 1.10 5.72
CA ASP A 356 15.21 0.09 5.05
C ASP A 356 15.05 0.20 3.53
N GLU A 357 15.94 0.91 2.84
CA GLU A 357 15.77 1.30 1.43
C GLU A 357 15.91 0.15 0.43
N ASP A 358 16.58 -0.92 0.85
CA ASP A 358 16.92 -2.12 0.09
C ASP A 358 16.39 -3.40 0.74
N GLY A 359 15.49 -3.24 1.71
CA GLY A 359 14.72 -4.34 2.28
C GLY A 359 15.55 -5.42 2.96
N GLY A 360 14.96 -6.61 3.01
CA GLY A 360 15.53 -7.77 3.69
C GLY A 360 16.64 -8.50 2.95
N ASP A 361 16.65 -8.38 1.63
CA ASP A 361 17.60 -9.05 0.75
C ASP A 361 18.82 -8.19 0.40
N ASP A 362 18.89 -6.96 0.91
CA ASP A 362 19.90 -5.93 0.60
C ASP A 362 19.93 -5.59 -0.91
N ILE A 363 18.80 -5.73 -1.62
CA ILE A 363 18.64 -5.43 -3.04
C ILE A 363 17.58 -4.34 -3.20
N ILE A 364 18.03 -3.16 -3.61
CA ILE A 364 17.11 -2.08 -3.97
C ILE A 364 16.18 -2.50 -5.11
N GLY A 365 14.89 -2.19 -4.95
CA GLY A 365 13.92 -2.28 -6.04
C GLY A 365 13.24 -3.63 -6.13
N THR A 366 13.12 -4.31 -4.99
CA THR A 366 12.45 -5.60 -4.80
C THR A 366 11.22 -5.43 -3.90
N TYR A 367 10.36 -6.45 -3.87
CA TYR A 367 9.10 -6.39 -3.15
C TYR A 367 9.23 -6.16 -1.63
N ASP A 368 10.40 -6.37 -1.05
CA ASP A 368 10.69 -6.21 0.37
C ASP A 368 11.32 -4.85 0.77
N ASP A 369 11.53 -3.93 -0.18
CA ASP A 369 11.91 -2.54 0.10
C ASP A 369 10.98 -1.89 1.16
N ASN A 370 11.54 -1.22 2.17
CA ASN A 370 10.79 -0.56 3.25
C ASN A 370 10.98 0.96 3.24
N LEU A 371 10.19 1.62 2.39
CA LEU A 371 10.21 3.08 2.20
C LEU A 371 9.33 3.85 3.21
N ARG A 372 9.00 3.24 4.35
CA ARG A 372 8.39 3.95 5.49
C ARG A 372 9.38 4.93 6.10
N LEU A 373 8.86 5.99 6.70
CA LEU A 373 9.67 7.04 7.32
C LEU A 373 10.12 6.58 8.70
N ASP A 374 11.43 6.63 8.93
CA ASP A 374 12.00 6.42 10.25
C ASP A 374 11.77 7.65 11.14
N PHE A 375 11.86 7.45 12.45
CA PHE A 375 11.64 8.51 13.42
C PHE A 375 12.56 9.72 13.17
N GLY A 376 12.04 10.93 13.37
CA GLY A 376 12.79 12.17 13.14
C GLY A 376 13.00 12.52 11.67
N SER A 377 12.41 11.74 10.74
CA SER A 377 12.35 12.11 9.34
C SER A 377 11.79 13.53 9.15
N PRO A 378 12.40 14.35 8.28
CA PRO A 378 11.88 15.68 7.95
C PRO A 378 10.57 15.62 7.14
N SER A 379 10.18 14.44 6.66
CA SER A 379 8.95 14.21 5.90
C SER A 379 7.73 13.90 6.78
N ILE A 380 7.95 13.69 8.10
CA ILE A 380 6.88 13.44 9.08
C ILE A 380 6.15 14.74 9.41
N GLU A 381 4.82 14.73 9.30
CA GLU A 381 3.89 15.81 9.59
C GLU A 381 4.22 17.14 8.89
N THR A 382 4.89 17.07 7.73
CA THR A 382 5.24 18.26 6.93
C THR A 382 4.45 18.38 5.63
N GLY A 383 3.55 17.43 5.36
CA GLY A 383 2.63 17.45 4.23
C GLY A 383 1.42 18.37 4.44
N THR A 384 0.38 18.16 3.62
CA THR A 384 -0.92 18.83 3.77
C THR A 384 -2.07 17.85 3.81
N ASN A 385 -3.05 18.11 4.69
CA ASN A 385 -4.27 17.31 4.81
C ASN A 385 -5.21 17.45 3.60
N MET A 386 -4.96 18.40 2.71
CA MET A 386 -5.77 18.60 1.51
C MET A 386 -5.47 17.54 0.43
N GLY A 387 -6.33 16.54 0.34
CA GLY A 387 -6.21 15.45 -0.65
C GLY A 387 -5.68 14.16 -0.05
N CYS A 388 -5.45 14.12 1.26
CA CYS A 388 -5.10 12.87 1.93
C CYS A 388 -6.29 11.91 2.01
N PRO A 389 -6.08 10.63 1.67
CA PRO A 389 -7.03 9.57 1.98
C PRO A 389 -7.09 9.34 3.49
N THR A 390 -8.12 8.61 3.93
CA THR A 390 -8.38 8.33 5.35
C THR A 390 -7.33 7.43 6.02
N ALA A 391 -6.56 6.72 5.20
CA ALA A 391 -5.47 5.87 5.65
C ALA A 391 -4.34 5.86 4.62
N ASP A 392 -3.14 5.53 5.08
CA ASP A 392 -1.95 5.38 4.25
C ASP A 392 -1.88 3.99 3.57
N PHE A 393 -0.72 3.67 2.98
CA PHE A 393 -0.49 2.37 2.34
C PHE A 393 -0.56 1.18 3.32
N ASP A 394 -0.26 1.39 4.60
CA ASP A 394 -0.34 0.36 5.63
C ASP A 394 -1.66 0.30 6.38
N SER A 395 -2.62 1.12 5.97
CA SER A 395 -3.91 1.30 6.65
C SER A 395 -3.78 2.02 8.01
N LEU A 396 -2.67 2.70 8.27
CA LEU A 396 -2.54 3.65 9.38
C LEU A 396 -3.42 4.87 9.10
N PRO A 397 -4.07 5.47 10.12
CA PRO A 397 -4.86 6.68 9.92
C PRO A 397 -4.03 7.80 9.29
N ARG A 398 -4.61 8.49 8.32
CA ARG A 398 -3.99 9.64 7.65
C ARG A 398 -4.98 10.81 7.65
N PRO A 399 -4.62 11.99 8.19
CA PRO A 399 -3.36 12.31 8.89
C PRO A 399 -3.24 11.64 10.27
N ALA A 400 -2.02 11.34 10.71
CA ALA A 400 -1.68 10.93 12.08
C ALA A 400 -0.92 12.05 12.83
N ASP A 401 -1.00 12.04 14.16
CA ASP A 401 -0.15 12.83 15.06
C ASP A 401 1.05 11.95 15.44
N ALA A 402 2.11 12.04 14.66
CA ALA A 402 3.26 11.14 14.75
C ALA A 402 4.33 11.64 15.72
N ASP A 403 4.29 12.92 16.12
CA ASP A 403 5.26 13.51 17.03
C ASP A 403 4.68 13.89 18.42
N ASP A 404 3.37 13.73 18.65
CA ASP A 404 2.65 14.03 19.90
C ASP A 404 2.66 15.54 20.26
N ASP A 405 2.52 16.42 19.28
CA ASP A 405 2.32 17.87 19.48
C ASP A 405 0.85 18.31 19.45
N SER A 406 -0.08 17.36 19.28
CA SER A 406 -1.53 17.56 19.11
C SER A 406 -1.97 18.10 17.75
N PHE A 407 -1.12 18.08 16.72
CA PHE A 407 -1.43 18.55 15.37
C PHE A 407 -1.15 17.51 14.27
N ALA A 408 -2.10 16.59 14.08
CA ALA A 408 -2.03 15.63 12.98
C ALA A 408 -1.98 16.29 11.58
N MET A 409 -0.86 16.11 10.88
CA MET A 409 -0.71 16.42 9.46
C MET A 409 -0.26 15.19 8.68
N CYS A 410 -0.65 15.10 7.42
CA CYS A 410 -0.16 13.99 6.60
C CYS A 410 1.35 14.09 6.41
N ASP A 411 1.98 12.94 6.38
CA ASP A 411 3.37 12.81 5.99
C ASP A 411 3.50 13.02 4.47
N MET A 412 4.68 13.43 4.04
CA MET A 412 5.01 13.40 2.62
C MET A 412 5.26 11.94 2.20
N GLY A 413 4.81 11.56 1.01
CA GLY A 413 4.99 10.22 0.44
C GLY A 413 3.80 9.30 0.67
N ALA A 414 3.99 8.01 0.38
CA ALA A 414 2.93 7.01 0.41
C ALA A 414 2.55 6.54 1.83
N TYR A 415 3.46 6.65 2.80
CA TYR A 415 3.35 6.10 4.16
C TYR A 415 3.15 7.20 5.20
N GLU A 416 2.42 6.90 6.27
CA GLU A 416 2.48 7.64 7.53
C GLU A 416 3.48 6.93 8.46
N ALA A 417 4.18 7.69 9.28
CA ALA A 417 5.04 7.16 10.31
C ALA A 417 4.24 6.50 11.43
N GLY A 418 4.95 5.71 12.24
CA GLY A 418 4.45 5.15 13.47
C GLY A 418 3.98 6.22 14.47
N SER A 419 3.44 5.76 15.58
CA SER A 419 2.85 6.65 16.59
C SER A 419 3.84 6.96 17.71
N MET A 420 3.89 8.22 18.12
CA MET A 420 4.65 8.66 19.30
C MET A 420 3.73 9.05 20.45
N VAL A 421 4.19 8.80 21.67
CA VAL A 421 3.58 9.33 22.90
C VAL A 421 4.68 9.88 23.79
N CYS A 422 4.60 11.16 24.14
CA CYS A 422 5.54 11.89 24.97
C CYS A 422 4.95 12.21 26.36
N GLY A 423 5.81 12.73 27.24
CA GLY A 423 5.44 13.02 28.63
C GLY A 423 5.20 11.77 29.47
N VAL A 424 5.85 10.66 29.10
CA VAL A 424 5.69 9.40 29.82
C VAL A 424 6.20 9.52 31.26
N VAL A 425 5.61 8.77 32.18
CA VAL A 425 5.93 8.74 33.60
C VAL A 425 5.95 7.32 34.14
N THR A 426 6.71 7.10 35.22
CA THR A 426 6.72 5.85 35.98
C THR A 426 5.31 5.42 36.40
N SER A 427 5.03 4.12 36.24
CA SER A 427 3.72 3.47 36.43
C SER A 427 2.62 3.91 35.43
N GLY A 428 2.98 4.63 34.37
CA GLY A 428 2.06 4.93 33.27
C GLY A 428 1.86 3.75 32.33
N VAL A 429 0.68 3.69 31.70
CA VAL A 429 0.28 2.68 30.72
C VAL A 429 -0.05 3.39 29.41
N TYR A 430 0.59 2.99 28.32
CA TYR A 430 0.52 3.65 27.03
C TYR A 430 0.08 2.65 25.95
N PRO A 431 -1.20 2.67 25.55
CA PRO A 431 -1.71 1.83 24.47
C PRO A 431 -1.52 2.52 23.10
N PHE A 432 -1.02 1.76 22.12
CA PHE A 432 -0.86 2.17 20.73
C PHE A 432 -1.92 1.49 19.88
N ASN A 433 -3.13 2.04 19.89
CA ASN A 433 -4.32 1.41 19.30
C ASN A 433 -4.22 1.21 17.77
N TYR A 434 -3.49 2.08 17.08
CA TYR A 434 -3.26 1.98 15.63
C TYR A 434 -2.06 1.09 15.26
N GLN A 435 -1.31 0.62 16.25
CA GLN A 435 -0.19 -0.30 16.10
C GLN A 435 -0.58 -1.67 16.69
N SER A 436 -1.75 -2.16 16.28
CA SER A 436 -2.36 -3.42 16.75
C SER A 436 -2.49 -3.55 18.27
N ASN A 437 -2.76 -2.44 18.96
CA ASN A 437 -2.93 -2.40 20.43
C ASN A 437 -1.67 -2.87 21.19
N VAL A 438 -0.48 -2.57 20.68
CA VAL A 438 0.75 -2.65 21.48
C VAL A 438 0.56 -1.84 22.75
N GLU A 439 0.91 -2.40 23.91
CA GLU A 439 0.85 -1.71 25.19
C GLU A 439 2.23 -1.67 25.83
N ILE A 440 2.65 -0.48 26.27
CA ILE A 440 3.89 -0.28 27.00
C ILE A 440 3.55 0.27 28.39
N ILE A 441 4.01 -0.42 29.43
CA ILE A 441 3.94 0.02 30.81
C ILE A 441 5.33 0.50 31.22
N VAL A 442 5.44 1.76 31.64
CA VAL A 442 6.72 2.32 32.10
C VAL A 442 6.93 1.98 33.57
N ASP A 443 7.53 0.82 33.86
CA ASP A 443 7.79 0.36 35.23
C ASP A 443 8.70 1.32 36.01
N ASN A 444 9.71 1.88 35.32
CA ASN A 444 10.58 2.93 35.82
C ASN A 444 11.05 3.80 34.65
N GLN A 445 10.74 5.09 34.67
CA GLN A 445 11.11 6.03 33.62
C GLN A 445 12.63 6.22 33.46
N GLY A 446 13.42 6.00 34.52
CA GLY A 446 14.82 6.36 34.49
C GLY A 446 15.04 7.89 34.35
N PRO A 447 16.25 8.33 33.99
CA PRO A 447 16.59 9.75 33.95
C PRO A 447 16.07 10.48 32.70
N ASP A 448 16.04 9.80 31.54
CA ASP A 448 15.95 10.48 30.24
C ASP A 448 14.82 9.99 29.34
N LEU A 449 14.05 8.94 29.71
CA LEU A 449 12.91 8.49 28.89
C LEU A 449 11.79 9.53 28.96
N ALA A 450 11.51 10.17 27.83
CA ALA A 450 10.47 11.18 27.70
C ALA A 450 9.35 10.76 26.74
N CYS A 451 9.67 9.97 25.71
CA CYS A 451 8.72 9.54 24.69
C CYS A 451 8.88 8.05 24.35
N LEU A 452 7.81 7.46 23.83
CA LEU A 452 7.74 6.11 23.28
C LEU A 452 7.26 6.21 21.84
N TYR A 453 7.93 5.52 20.92
CA TYR A 453 7.54 5.41 19.51
C TYR A 453 7.31 3.95 19.14
N VAL A 454 6.22 3.67 18.42
CA VAL A 454 5.86 2.33 17.95
C VAL A 454 5.43 2.43 16.49
N ASP A 455 6.03 1.60 15.66
CA ASP A 455 5.68 1.43 14.26
C ASP A 455 5.54 -0.05 13.93
N GLU A 456 4.40 -0.43 13.36
CA GLU A 456 4.04 -1.80 13.04
C GLU A 456 4.32 -2.11 11.57
N MET A 457 5.00 -3.22 11.37
CA MET A 457 5.33 -3.75 10.06
C MET A 457 4.44 -4.95 9.79
N GLY A 458 3.56 -4.83 8.79
CA GLY A 458 2.58 -5.85 8.41
C GLY A 458 3.15 -7.12 7.74
N ILE A 459 4.44 -7.38 7.91
CA ILE A 459 5.19 -8.50 7.35
C ILE A 459 6.08 -9.12 8.44
N ASN A 460 6.65 -10.29 8.20
CA ASN A 460 7.68 -10.81 9.11
C ASN A 460 8.95 -9.96 9.06
N HIS A 461 9.68 -9.92 10.17
CA HIS A 461 10.98 -9.26 10.20
C HIS A 461 11.94 -9.90 9.18
N PRO A 462 12.66 -9.12 8.35
CA PRO A 462 13.47 -9.69 7.27
C PRO A 462 14.56 -10.66 7.75
N ASN A 463 15.19 -10.35 8.89
CA ASN A 463 16.17 -11.21 9.54
C ASN A 463 15.59 -12.45 10.28
N ALA A 464 14.33 -12.81 10.06
CA ALA A 464 13.73 -14.04 10.59
C ALA A 464 13.96 -15.24 9.65
N THR A 465 15.20 -15.73 9.52
CA THR A 465 15.61 -16.75 8.52
C THR A 465 15.53 -18.22 9.00
N GLY A 466 14.77 -19.13 8.36
CA GLY A 466 14.77 -20.59 8.67
C GLY A 466 14.34 -21.57 7.55
N SER A 467 14.71 -22.87 7.64
CA SER A 467 14.32 -24.00 6.74
C SER A 467 12.95 -24.67 7.00
N PRO A 468 12.13 -25.00 5.98
CA PRO A 468 10.74 -25.48 6.15
C PRO A 468 10.55 -26.57 7.21
N GLY A 469 9.78 -26.29 8.27
CA GLY A 469 9.32 -27.29 9.25
C GLY A 469 9.69 -27.10 10.73
N ASN A 470 10.31 -25.98 11.16
CA ASN A 470 10.78 -25.82 12.55
C ASN A 470 10.59 -24.38 13.11
N LYS A 471 9.50 -24.08 13.83
CA LYS A 471 8.85 -22.73 13.94
C LYS A 471 9.30 -21.81 15.09
N GLY A 472 9.92 -20.67 14.76
CA GLY A 472 10.49 -19.71 15.73
C GLY A 472 9.79 -18.35 15.89
N ILE A 473 9.50 -17.63 14.79
CA ILE A 473 8.74 -16.35 14.77
C ILE A 473 7.46 -16.58 13.95
N ALA A 474 6.29 -16.20 14.47
CA ALA A 474 4.99 -16.69 13.95
C ALA A 474 3.89 -15.62 13.91
N THR A 475 4.25 -14.34 13.97
CA THR A 475 3.28 -13.25 14.00
C THR A 475 2.81 -12.80 12.62
N GLY A 476 3.60 -13.03 11.57
CA GLY A 476 3.36 -12.37 10.29
C GLY A 476 3.60 -10.86 10.33
N ARG A 477 4.12 -10.34 11.46
CA ARG A 477 4.28 -8.91 11.79
C ARG A 477 5.49 -8.70 12.69
N TYR A 478 6.07 -7.50 12.69
CA TYR A 478 7.01 -7.06 13.71
C TYR A 478 6.81 -5.58 14.03
N TRP A 479 7.40 -5.10 15.12
CA TRP A 479 7.28 -3.72 15.58
C TRP A 479 8.64 -3.09 15.78
N LEU A 480 8.85 -1.93 15.18
CA LEU A 480 9.93 -1.03 15.56
C LEU A 480 9.47 -0.27 16.79
N ILE A 481 10.14 -0.48 17.92
CA ILE A 481 9.84 0.24 19.15
C ILE A 481 11.07 1.03 19.57
N ARG A 482 10.88 2.28 19.98
CA ARG A 482 11.94 3.16 20.49
C ARG A 482 11.48 3.86 21.75
N GLY A 483 12.44 4.14 22.63
CA GLY A 483 12.24 4.95 23.84
C GLY A 483 13.18 6.12 23.75
N LEU A 484 12.65 7.33 23.71
CA LEU A 484 13.35 8.54 23.28
C LEU A 484 13.43 9.59 24.39
N GLN A 485 14.42 10.47 24.28
CA GLN A 485 14.58 11.64 25.14
C GLN A 485 13.65 12.79 24.72
N SER A 486 13.67 13.89 25.48
CA SER A 486 12.79 15.04 25.24
C SER A 486 13.03 15.77 23.92
N ASP A 487 14.15 15.47 23.23
CA ASP A 487 14.44 15.95 21.89
C ASP A 487 13.78 15.12 20.78
N LYS A 488 12.96 14.12 21.16
CA LYS A 488 12.22 13.20 20.27
C LYS A 488 13.11 12.46 19.25
N SER A 489 14.42 12.38 19.49
CA SER A 489 15.37 11.84 18.50
C SER A 489 16.52 11.05 19.12
N THR A 490 16.95 11.38 20.33
CA THR A 490 18.01 10.62 21.00
C THR A 490 17.40 9.45 21.77
N ASP A 491 17.97 8.25 21.64
CA ASP A 491 17.59 7.09 22.45
C ASP A 491 17.76 7.39 23.95
N ALA A 492 16.74 7.02 24.72
CA ALA A 492 16.77 7.07 26.18
C ALA A 492 17.45 5.83 26.76
N SER A 493 17.93 5.94 27.99
CA SER A 493 18.56 4.83 28.71
C SER A 493 18.19 4.84 30.20
N GLY A 494 18.45 3.73 30.88
CA GLY A 494 18.22 3.61 32.33
C GLY A 494 16.74 3.47 32.73
N PHE A 495 15.84 3.32 31.76
CA PHE A 495 14.44 2.98 31.99
C PHE A 495 14.25 1.46 32.18
N VAL A 496 13.09 1.09 32.69
CA VAL A 496 12.56 -0.28 32.72
C VAL A 496 11.11 -0.22 32.27
N VAL A 497 10.74 -1.05 31.30
CA VAL A 497 9.36 -1.17 30.82
C VAL A 497 8.89 -2.62 30.75
N THR A 498 7.57 -2.77 30.69
CA THR A 498 6.88 -3.99 30.33
C THR A 498 6.17 -3.77 29.00
N LEU A 499 6.41 -4.68 28.05
CA LEU A 499 5.87 -4.62 26.69
C LEU A 499 4.87 -5.75 26.49
N THR A 500 3.69 -5.42 25.96
CA THR A 500 2.67 -6.38 25.55
C THR A 500 2.44 -6.27 24.04
N LEU A 501 2.57 -7.39 23.35
CA LEU A 501 2.38 -7.52 21.90
C LEU A 501 1.18 -8.44 21.59
N PRO A 502 0.41 -8.15 20.54
CA PRO A 502 -0.73 -8.96 20.11
C PRO A 502 -0.29 -10.24 19.38
N HIS A 503 -1.15 -11.27 19.39
CA HIS A 503 -1.04 -12.45 18.52
C HIS A 503 -2.40 -13.16 18.37
N SER A 504 -2.52 -14.12 17.46
CA SER A 504 -3.74 -14.92 17.27
C SER A 504 -3.54 -16.39 17.67
N ASN A 505 -3.85 -16.75 18.92
CA ASN A 505 -3.82 -18.13 19.43
C ASN A 505 -2.52 -18.91 19.19
N LEU A 506 -1.37 -18.24 19.31
CA LEU A 506 -0.08 -18.91 19.18
C LEU A 506 0.12 -19.90 20.35
N PRO A 507 0.64 -21.11 20.10
CA PRO A 507 0.70 -22.19 21.10
C PRO A 507 1.76 -22.00 22.21
N ASP A 508 2.77 -21.14 22.01
CA ASP A 508 3.76 -20.74 23.02
C ASP A 508 4.28 -19.33 22.72
N PRO A 509 3.47 -18.27 22.88
CA PRO A 509 3.85 -16.94 22.45
C PRO A 509 4.85 -16.32 23.43
N LYS A 510 5.88 -15.67 22.90
CA LYS A 510 6.96 -14.96 23.58
C LYS A 510 7.23 -13.65 22.87
N VAL A 511 7.56 -12.60 23.63
CA VAL A 511 8.03 -11.31 23.08
C VAL A 511 9.51 -11.45 22.75
N CYS A 512 9.79 -11.43 21.46
CA CYS A 512 11.10 -11.68 20.87
C CYS A 512 11.77 -10.37 20.47
N LYS A 513 12.99 -10.14 20.99
CA LYS A 513 13.84 -9.00 20.64
C LYS A 513 14.86 -9.42 19.58
N TYR A 514 15.00 -8.62 18.53
CA TYR A 514 16.11 -8.74 17.60
C TYR A 514 17.41 -8.18 18.22
N PRO A 515 18.51 -8.94 18.28
CA PRO A 515 19.76 -8.49 18.90
C PRO A 515 20.67 -7.66 17.96
N GLY A 516 20.36 -7.57 16.66
CA GLY A 516 21.15 -6.90 15.63
C GLY A 516 22.18 -7.80 14.91
N GLY A 517 22.46 -7.51 13.62
CA GLY A 517 23.54 -8.08 12.80
C GLY A 517 23.10 -9.06 11.69
N LEU A 518 23.70 -8.92 10.49
CA LEU A 518 23.52 -9.80 9.33
C LEU A 518 24.09 -11.20 9.64
N GLY A 519 23.22 -12.22 9.70
CA GLY A 519 23.58 -13.62 10.01
C GLY A 519 23.24 -14.09 11.43
N GLY A 520 22.29 -13.43 12.09
CA GLY A 520 21.90 -13.62 13.50
C GLY A 520 21.64 -15.06 13.94
N ALA A 521 22.43 -15.52 14.90
CA ALA A 521 22.10 -16.69 15.70
C ALA A 521 21.16 -16.29 16.85
N GLY A 522 19.84 -16.37 16.62
CA GLY A 522 18.79 -16.43 17.65
C GLY A 522 18.13 -15.10 18.07
N TRP A 523 16.81 -15.11 18.19
CA TRP A 523 16.02 -14.04 18.83
C TRP A 523 16.03 -14.21 20.35
N ASP A 524 16.08 -13.09 21.09
CA ASP A 524 15.94 -13.08 22.54
C ASP A 524 14.45 -13.03 22.90
N CYS A 525 13.85 -14.19 23.13
CA CYS A 525 12.43 -14.34 23.39
C CYS A 525 12.15 -14.71 24.84
N ASP A 526 11.27 -13.95 25.48
CA ASP A 526 10.79 -14.25 26.83
C ASP A 526 9.31 -13.91 26.97
N ALA A 527 8.67 -14.50 27.99
CA ALA A 527 7.28 -14.23 28.33
C ALA A 527 7.11 -14.18 29.85
N THR A 528 6.45 -13.13 30.31
CA THR A 528 5.99 -12.97 31.68
C THR A 528 4.53 -13.39 31.83
N ILE A 529 3.67 -12.97 30.89
CA ILE A 529 2.23 -13.30 30.85
C ILE A 529 1.84 -13.62 29.43
N THR A 530 1.06 -14.68 29.23
CA THR A 530 0.49 -15.05 27.94
C THR A 530 -1.03 -15.14 28.04
N THR A 531 -1.72 -14.66 27.02
CA THR A 531 -3.16 -14.79 26.82
C THR A 531 -3.41 -15.41 25.43
N PRO A 532 -4.66 -15.74 25.06
CA PRO A 532 -4.96 -16.19 23.71
C PRO A 532 -4.69 -15.14 22.62
N SER A 533 -4.69 -13.85 22.98
CA SER A 533 -4.60 -12.72 22.04
C SER A 533 -3.36 -11.84 22.22
N SER A 534 -2.52 -12.08 23.24
CA SER A 534 -1.35 -11.25 23.52
C SER A 534 -0.32 -11.94 24.41
N VAL A 535 0.93 -11.49 24.31
CA VAL A 535 2.03 -11.88 25.20
C VAL A 535 2.73 -10.65 25.76
N THR A 536 3.14 -10.74 27.01
CA THR A 536 3.79 -9.67 27.76
C THR A 536 5.19 -10.10 28.19
N ARG A 537 6.16 -9.19 28.11
CA ARG A 537 7.50 -9.33 28.66
C ARG A 537 7.88 -8.11 29.48
N SER A 538 8.22 -8.34 30.75
CA SER A 538 8.67 -7.30 31.69
C SER A 538 10.20 -7.17 31.71
N GLY A 539 10.68 -6.04 32.24
CA GLY A 539 12.10 -5.84 32.52
C GLY A 539 12.93 -5.39 31.31
N ILE A 540 12.29 -4.80 30.30
CA ILE A 540 12.96 -4.30 29.09
C ILE A 540 13.68 -2.99 29.42
N THR A 541 14.98 -2.95 29.16
CA THR A 541 15.86 -1.80 29.46
C THR A 541 16.46 -1.14 28.22
N ALA A 542 16.17 -1.71 27.04
CA ALA A 542 16.56 -1.18 25.74
C ALA A 542 15.62 -1.74 24.68
N PHE A 543 15.08 -0.86 23.84
CA PHE A 543 14.27 -1.26 22.70
C PHE A 543 15.14 -1.65 21.49
N SER A 544 14.47 -2.18 20.46
CA SER A 544 14.99 -2.65 19.18
C SER A 544 13.76 -3.04 18.35
N ASP A 545 13.88 -4.07 17.53
CA ASP A 545 12.80 -4.58 16.71
C ASP A 545 12.23 -5.82 17.41
N TRP A 546 10.91 -5.92 17.43
CA TRP A 546 10.20 -6.86 18.28
C TRP A 546 9.20 -7.67 17.48
N ALA A 547 9.06 -8.94 17.81
CA ALA A 547 8.06 -9.83 17.22
C ALA A 547 7.47 -10.76 18.28
N VAL A 548 6.43 -11.51 17.92
CA VAL A 548 5.96 -12.64 18.77
C VAL A 548 6.32 -13.98 18.12
N GLY A 549 6.94 -14.84 18.91
CA GLY A 549 7.43 -16.15 18.50
C GLY A 549 7.38 -17.18 19.64
N SER A 550 8.00 -18.34 19.45
CA SER A 550 7.95 -19.46 20.40
C SER A 550 9.29 -20.01 20.88
N GLU A 551 10.42 -19.58 20.33
CA GLU A 551 11.72 -20.16 20.67
C GLU A 551 12.71 -19.17 21.27
N VAL A 552 13.58 -19.65 22.17
CA VAL A 552 14.64 -18.88 22.82
C VAL A 552 15.97 -19.55 22.48
N GLY A 553 16.92 -18.81 21.88
CA GLY A 553 18.30 -19.28 21.74
C GLY A 553 18.89 -19.25 20.32
N PRO A 554 20.20 -19.56 20.16
CA PRO A 554 21.02 -19.23 19.00
C PRO A 554 20.74 -20.03 17.71
N THR A 555 19.73 -20.89 17.64
CA THR A 555 19.55 -21.84 16.51
C THR A 555 18.09 -22.08 16.09
N ALA A 556 17.20 -21.11 16.23
CA ALA A 556 15.76 -21.33 16.05
C ALA A 556 15.14 -20.45 14.97
N VAL A 557 14.71 -21.00 13.82
CA VAL A 557 13.72 -20.39 12.91
C VAL A 557 13.12 -21.43 11.93
N THR A 558 11.81 -21.25 11.58
CA THR A 558 11.00 -21.36 10.29
C THR A 558 9.48 -21.61 10.43
N LEU A 559 8.70 -21.14 9.47
CA LEU A 559 7.69 -20.08 9.51
C LEU A 559 6.28 -20.73 9.41
N LEU A 560 5.27 -20.05 9.94
CA LEU A 560 3.87 -20.15 9.52
C LEU A 560 3.28 -18.74 9.59
N SER A 561 2.54 -18.33 8.56
CA SER A 561 1.59 -17.23 8.69
C SER A 561 0.46 -17.66 9.62
N THR A 562 0.03 -16.78 10.51
CA THR A 562 -1.21 -16.97 11.25
C THR A 562 -2.33 -16.20 10.57
N ALA A 563 -3.47 -16.87 10.37
CA ALA A 563 -4.71 -16.20 10.04
C ALA A 563 -5.03 -15.21 11.17
N VAL A 564 -5.16 -13.93 10.82
CA VAL A 564 -5.59 -12.89 11.73
C VAL A 564 -7.04 -13.18 12.10
N ASN A 565 -7.31 -13.45 13.39
CA ASN A 565 -8.68 -13.36 13.88
C ASN A 565 -9.07 -11.88 13.88
N ALA A 566 -10.15 -11.58 13.18
CA ALA A 566 -10.81 -10.29 13.14
C ALA A 566 -11.12 -9.79 14.56
N ASP A 567 -10.45 -8.73 15.01
CA ASP A 567 -10.98 -7.86 16.05
C ASP A 567 -10.89 -6.39 15.61
N ASN A 568 -12.09 -5.91 15.31
CA ASN A 568 -12.57 -4.61 14.85
C ASN A 568 -12.25 -3.44 15.82
N PRO A 569 -11.86 -2.26 15.32
CA PRO A 569 -12.24 -0.99 15.95
C PRO A 569 -13.19 -0.22 15.02
N ASN A 570 -14.46 -0.24 15.35
CA ASN A 570 -15.50 0.55 14.70
C ASN A 570 -15.35 2.03 15.09
N PRO A 571 -15.14 3.00 14.17
CA PRO A 571 -15.05 4.40 14.51
C PRO A 571 -16.44 5.05 14.45
N ALA A 572 -17.37 4.66 15.33
CA ALA A 572 -18.67 5.33 15.43
C ALA A 572 -19.37 5.09 16.78
N ALA A 573 -18.93 5.76 17.84
CA ALA A 573 -19.77 5.98 19.02
C ALA A 573 -19.33 7.22 19.81
N TRP A 574 -19.89 8.38 19.47
CA TRP A 574 -19.94 9.52 20.39
C TRP A 574 -20.98 9.24 21.49
N PRO A 575 -20.76 9.64 22.75
CA PRO A 575 -21.71 9.37 23.83
C PRO A 575 -22.87 10.36 23.75
N ILE A 576 -24.05 9.89 23.36
CA ILE A 576 -25.30 10.62 23.62
C ILE A 576 -25.59 10.49 25.12
N GLY A 577 -25.25 11.55 25.85
CA GLY A 577 -25.61 11.71 27.25
C GLY A 577 -27.13 11.69 27.46
N LEU A 578 -27.53 10.97 28.52
CA LEU A 578 -28.87 10.94 29.09
C LEU A 578 -29.49 12.34 29.21
N LEU A 579 -30.68 12.53 28.61
CA LEU A 579 -31.66 13.49 29.12
C LEU A 579 -33.09 13.01 28.81
N ALA A 580 -33.69 12.29 29.76
CA ALA A 580 -35.14 12.13 29.80
C ALA A 580 -35.60 11.97 31.27
N LEU A 581 -35.89 13.10 31.91
CA LEU A 581 -36.77 13.13 33.08
C LEU A 581 -37.69 14.35 32.99
N LEU A 582 -38.97 14.08 33.30
CA LEU A 582 -40.07 14.99 33.60
C LEU A 582 -40.79 15.63 32.40
N LEU A 583 -42.00 15.13 32.11
CA LEU A 583 -43.23 15.84 32.46
C LEU A 583 -44.45 14.90 32.36
N ALA A 584 -44.98 14.52 33.53
CA ALA A 584 -46.38 14.12 33.68
C ALA A 584 -47.21 15.38 33.96
N GLY A 585 -48.35 15.57 33.28
CA GLY A 585 -49.16 16.76 33.50
C GLY A 585 -50.40 16.92 32.63
N VAL A 586 -51.43 16.11 32.89
CA VAL A 586 -52.87 16.48 33.00
C VAL A 586 -53.65 17.06 31.79
N SER A 587 -54.84 16.46 31.61
CA SER A 587 -56.09 16.93 30.96
C SER A 587 -56.15 16.96 29.42
N GLY A 588 -57.22 16.50 28.76
CA GLY A 588 -58.48 15.95 29.22
C GLY A 588 -59.40 15.63 28.02
N THR A 589 -60.45 14.84 28.28
CA THR A 589 -61.73 14.71 27.52
C THR A 589 -61.63 14.25 26.05
N ALA A 590 -62.48 13.40 25.47
CA ALA A 590 -63.78 12.84 25.80
C ALA A 590 -64.03 11.69 24.77
N VAL A 591 -64.66 10.57 25.15
CA VAL A 591 -66.01 10.14 24.72
C VAL A 591 -66.01 8.84 23.89
N PHE A 592 -66.63 7.81 24.48
CA PHE A 592 -67.46 6.71 23.93
C PHE A 592 -67.07 6.05 22.59
N TYR A 593 -67.09 4.71 22.42
CA TYR A 593 -68.24 3.83 22.59
C TYR A 593 -67.79 2.36 22.60
N GLN A 594 -68.54 1.52 23.32
CA GLN A 594 -68.54 0.04 23.32
C GLN A 594 -68.51 -0.53 21.86
N ARG A 595 -68.10 -1.76 21.53
CA ARG A 595 -68.55 -3.07 22.06
C ARG A 595 -67.89 -4.19 21.21
N ARG A 596 -67.37 -5.22 21.88
CA ARG A 596 -67.34 -6.66 21.55
C ARG A 596 -67.68 -7.10 20.11
N ARG A 597 -66.86 -8.01 19.55
CA ARG A 597 -67.13 -9.48 19.56
C ARG A 597 -65.91 -10.31 19.14
N ARG A 598 -65.74 -11.42 19.88
CA ARG A 598 -64.85 -12.58 19.67
C ARG A 598 -65.38 -13.48 18.55
N ALA A 599 -64.43 -14.20 17.93
CA ALA A 599 -64.46 -15.58 17.40
C ALA A 599 -65.47 -15.87 16.26
N VAL A 600 -65.15 -16.62 15.20
CA VAL A 600 -64.66 -18.02 15.13
C VAL A 600 -64.12 -18.26 13.69
N SER A 601 -63.22 -19.24 13.57
CA SER A 601 -62.52 -19.83 12.41
C SER A 601 -61.38 -19.04 11.81
#